data_AF-A0AAV7C8P2-F1
#
_entry.id   AF-A0AAV7C8P2-F1
#
_cell.length_a   1.000
_cell.length_b   1.000
_cell.length_c   1.000
_cell.angle_alpha   90.00
_cell.angle_beta   90.00
_cell.angle_gamma   90.00
#
_symmetry.space_group_name_H-M   'P 1'
#
loop_
_entity.id
_entity.type
_entity.pdbx_description
1 polymer ?
#
loop_
_entity_poly.entity_id
_entity_poly.type
_entity_poly.pdbx_seq_one_letter_code
_entity_poly.pdbx_strand_id
1 'polypeptide(L)'
;MKVATLLLISAQVFLATAGPSRGAKEPVLTSIACNDHAAEAAADLSLRQLNANRRQGFVFGLKRISNVQEQFDEENGSVFYLTLDVLETECHVLSRRLWTDCQAKPRHEAVFGQCKVIFQLNKPKRIAHLHSYDCTLSPAARLDFGCAGCHFYSPLNDSDIQEVAKKSLEKFNKESNYNKYFSLGNVTKGAKQVVAGRAYHVEFTVHESTCNKSAEDVSLCEPLDCEFAHTGYCKSKAVSHWSTPDEKNVLNVTCDIFEPEAANVEEQRHNEGHSADHPRNDKKDHGKKGDKGKGKKHGHRHGHGHSKHGHKHGHKHDHKHDHEHLHNYEHHHGQPQQPHGPPSDPPKTVGTITYLSPDQAPTTASPIEQDKQNKGAKPGKKGQDKPSKSFILPFPEKASTSNQCPGPAKNIPVTENIPNVEVVPKTTPLPK
;
A
#
# COMPACT_ATOMS: atom_id res chain seq x y z
N MET A 1 -77.56 -1.25 -44.50
CA MET A 1 -76.34 -0.70 -43.89
C MET A 1 -76.64 -0.11 -42.52
N LYS A 2 -76.58 -0.91 -41.45
CA LYS A 2 -76.43 -0.43 -40.06
C LYS A 2 -75.68 -1.50 -39.26
N VAL A 3 -74.40 -1.66 -39.58
CA VAL A 3 -73.41 -2.34 -38.75
C VAL A 3 -72.96 -1.30 -37.71
N ALA A 4 -73.73 -1.13 -36.63
CA ALA A 4 -73.38 -0.16 -35.61
C ALA A 4 -74.16 -0.35 -34.29
N THR A 5 -74.27 -1.57 -33.75
CA THR A 5 -74.81 -1.75 -32.38
C THR A 5 -74.48 -3.13 -31.83
N LEU A 6 -73.22 -3.56 -31.83
CA LEU A 6 -72.81 -4.76 -31.08
C LEU A 6 -71.29 -4.84 -30.82
N LEU A 7 -70.65 -3.72 -30.47
CA LEU A 7 -69.27 -3.69 -29.96
C LEU A 7 -69.08 -2.52 -28.99
N LEU A 8 -69.81 -2.51 -27.88
CA LEU A 8 -69.66 -1.48 -26.83
C LEU A 8 -69.66 -2.01 -25.39
N ILE A 9 -69.27 -3.27 -25.15
CA ILE A 9 -69.04 -3.77 -23.77
C ILE A 9 -67.85 -4.74 -23.68
N SER A 10 -66.69 -4.40 -24.25
CA SER A 10 -65.45 -5.15 -23.96
C SER A 10 -64.19 -4.29 -23.87
N ALA A 11 -64.31 -2.97 -23.68
CA ALA A 11 -63.16 -2.06 -23.61
C ALA A 11 -63.12 -1.19 -22.34
N GLN A 12 -63.60 -1.70 -21.19
CA GLN A 12 -63.48 -0.99 -19.90
C GLN A 12 -63.02 -1.87 -18.72
N VAL A 13 -62.08 -2.79 -18.94
CA VAL A 13 -61.30 -3.39 -17.84
C VAL A 13 -59.85 -3.57 -18.26
N PHE A 14 -59.11 -2.48 -18.49
CA PHE A 14 -57.64 -2.47 -18.52
C PHE A 14 -57.08 -1.11 -18.09
N LEU A 15 -57.65 -0.51 -17.05
CA LEU A 15 -57.11 0.68 -16.38
C LEU A 15 -57.22 0.46 -14.88
N ALA A 16 -56.26 -0.28 -14.30
CA ALA A 16 -55.77 -0.09 -12.93
C ALA A 16 -54.84 -1.24 -12.49
N THR A 17 -53.67 -1.39 -13.11
CA THR A 17 -52.46 -1.83 -12.38
C THR A 17 -51.24 -1.10 -12.93
N ALA A 18 -51.30 0.22 -13.00
CA ALA A 18 -50.08 0.98 -12.76
C ALA A 18 -49.83 0.85 -11.24
N GLY A 19 -49.16 -0.23 -10.84
CA GLY A 19 -48.56 -0.28 -9.51
C GLY A 19 -47.73 0.98 -9.31
N PRO A 20 -47.56 1.47 -8.06
CA PRO A 20 -46.74 2.63 -7.81
C PRO A 20 -45.43 2.43 -8.56
N SER A 21 -45.10 3.34 -9.49
CA SER A 21 -43.73 3.41 -9.97
C SER A 21 -42.89 3.50 -8.70
N ARG A 22 -42.04 2.49 -8.46
CA ARG A 22 -41.00 2.60 -7.46
C ARG A 22 -40.12 3.74 -7.95
N GLY A 23 -40.48 4.97 -7.60
CA GLY A 23 -39.60 6.11 -7.72
C GLY A 23 -38.31 5.68 -7.04
N ALA A 24 -37.20 5.72 -7.76
CA ALA A 24 -35.89 5.47 -7.17
C ALA A 24 -35.82 6.31 -5.90
N LYS A 25 -35.78 5.65 -4.73
CA LYS A 25 -35.62 6.37 -3.47
C LYS A 25 -34.34 7.18 -3.61
N GLU A 26 -34.45 8.49 -3.39
CA GLU A 26 -33.29 9.36 -3.40
C GLU A 26 -32.26 8.81 -2.40
N PRO A 27 -30.98 8.68 -2.77
CA PRO A 27 -29.97 8.16 -1.86
C PRO A 27 -29.84 9.07 -0.64
N VAL A 28 -30.11 8.51 0.55
CA VAL A 28 -30.05 9.25 1.82
C VAL A 28 -28.72 8.98 2.50
N LEU A 29 -28.02 10.04 2.91
CA LEU A 29 -26.85 9.92 3.79
C LEU A 29 -27.28 9.94 5.25
N THR A 30 -26.79 8.95 5.98
CA THR A 30 -27.02 8.81 7.42
C THR A 30 -25.72 9.04 8.17
N SER A 31 -25.79 9.87 9.22
CA SER A 31 -24.68 10.07 10.16
C SER A 31 -24.58 8.84 11.07
N ILE A 32 -23.42 8.17 11.09
CA ILE A 32 -23.17 7.02 11.98
C ILE A 32 -22.07 7.35 13.00
N ALA A 33 -21.90 6.47 14.00
CA ALA A 33 -20.87 6.64 15.02
C ALA A 33 -19.47 6.27 14.47
N CYS A 34 -18.43 7.00 14.88
CA CYS A 34 -17.06 6.76 14.39
C CYS A 34 -16.44 5.48 14.99
N ASN A 35 -16.98 4.95 16.09
CA ASN A 35 -16.61 3.68 16.70
C ASN A 35 -17.52 2.52 16.26
N ASP A 36 -18.39 2.74 15.27
CA ASP A 36 -19.19 1.66 14.68
C ASP A 36 -18.28 0.65 13.97
N HIS A 37 -18.51 -0.65 14.17
CA HIS A 37 -17.67 -1.71 13.61
C HIS A 37 -17.65 -1.68 12.06
N ALA A 38 -18.74 -1.29 11.40
CA ALA A 38 -18.77 -1.15 9.95
C ALA A 38 -17.92 0.07 9.50
N ALA A 39 -17.98 1.17 10.24
CA ALA A 39 -17.13 2.34 10.00
C ALA A 39 -15.64 2.01 10.18
N GLU A 40 -15.28 1.28 11.24
CA GLU A 40 -13.90 0.84 11.49
C GLU A 40 -13.38 -0.12 10.42
N ALA A 41 -14.20 -1.08 10.00
CA ALA A 41 -13.85 -2.02 8.93
C ALA A 41 -13.69 -1.29 7.58
N ALA A 42 -14.58 -0.33 7.26
CA ALA A 42 -14.46 0.48 6.06
C ALA A 42 -13.20 1.36 6.10
N ALA A 43 -12.88 1.98 7.24
CA ALA A 43 -11.65 2.76 7.41
C ALA A 43 -10.38 1.91 7.22
N ASP A 44 -10.32 0.72 7.81
CA ASP A 44 -9.18 -0.18 7.67
C ASP A 44 -9.00 -0.65 6.21
N LEU A 45 -10.06 -1.21 5.61
CA LEU A 45 -10.01 -1.72 4.24
C LEU A 45 -9.71 -0.62 3.21
N SER A 46 -10.28 0.57 3.42
CA SER A 46 -10.03 1.70 2.54
C SER A 46 -8.57 2.17 2.59
N LEU A 47 -7.96 2.23 3.78
CA LEU A 47 -6.53 2.56 3.92
C LEU A 47 -5.62 1.48 3.33
N ARG A 48 -5.97 0.20 3.45
CA ARG A 48 -5.22 -0.89 2.79
C ARG A 48 -5.20 -0.68 1.27
N GLN A 49 -6.36 -0.47 0.65
CA GLN A 49 -6.44 -0.25 -0.80
C GLN A 49 -5.78 1.05 -1.22
N LEU A 50 -5.94 2.13 -0.43
CA LEU A 50 -5.29 3.41 -0.69
C LEU A 50 -3.77 3.26 -0.72
N ASN A 51 -3.20 2.62 0.31
CA ASN A 51 -1.75 2.39 0.38
C ASN A 51 -1.27 1.43 -0.71
N ALA A 52 -2.03 0.39 -1.05
CA ALA A 52 -1.70 -0.53 -2.15
C ALA A 52 -1.69 0.17 -3.52
N ASN A 53 -2.59 1.13 -3.75
CA ASN A 53 -2.67 1.88 -5.00
C ASN A 53 -1.51 2.88 -5.18
N ARG A 54 -0.71 3.12 -4.14
CA ARG A 54 0.40 4.09 -4.18
C ARG A 54 1.70 3.43 -4.62
N ARG A 55 2.49 4.21 -5.37
CA ARG A 55 3.85 3.84 -5.81
C ARG A 55 4.94 4.76 -5.24
N GLN A 56 4.55 5.84 -4.57
CA GLN A 56 5.46 6.82 -3.97
C GLN A 56 5.04 7.22 -2.55
N GLY A 57 6.04 7.56 -1.73
CA GLY A 57 5.88 8.02 -0.36
C GLY A 57 5.78 6.87 0.65
N PHE A 58 5.27 7.20 1.84
CA PHE A 58 5.22 6.27 2.97
C PHE A 58 3.80 5.76 3.23
N VAL A 59 3.69 4.55 3.77
CA VAL A 59 2.42 3.94 4.18
C VAL A 59 1.74 4.84 5.21
N PHE A 60 0.47 5.15 4.98
CA PHE A 60 -0.33 5.92 5.93
C PHE A 60 -0.94 5.01 6.98
N GLY A 61 -0.76 5.38 8.24
CA GLY A 61 -1.42 4.77 9.39
C GLY A 61 -2.67 5.55 9.80
N LEU A 62 -3.68 4.83 10.30
CA LEU A 62 -4.91 5.43 10.80
C LEU A 62 -4.71 5.96 12.22
N LYS A 63 -4.83 7.27 12.42
CA LYS A 63 -4.85 7.87 13.75
C LYS A 63 -6.25 7.79 14.37
N ARG A 64 -7.29 8.20 13.64
CA ARG A 64 -8.70 8.06 14.07
C ARG A 64 -9.65 8.34 12.91
N ILE A 65 -10.90 7.92 13.07
CA ILE A 65 -11.99 8.32 12.18
C ILE A 65 -12.55 9.65 12.71
N SER A 66 -12.38 10.71 11.96
CA SER A 66 -12.79 12.06 12.36
C SER A 66 -14.26 12.33 12.06
N ASN A 67 -14.75 11.75 10.97
CA ASN A 67 -16.12 11.92 10.52
C ASN A 67 -16.52 10.73 9.62
N VAL A 68 -17.77 10.29 9.70
CA VAL A 68 -18.31 9.22 8.85
C VAL A 68 -19.80 9.44 8.54
N GLN A 69 -20.17 9.22 7.28
CA GLN A 69 -21.55 9.11 6.83
C GLN A 69 -21.71 7.86 5.97
N GLU A 70 -22.90 7.27 6.00
CA GLU A 70 -23.24 6.06 5.27
C GLU A 70 -24.40 6.32 4.30
N GLN A 71 -24.23 5.92 3.04
CA GLN A 71 -25.29 5.76 2.06
C GLN A 71 -25.54 4.27 1.89
N PHE A 72 -26.69 3.79 2.36
CA PHE A 72 -27.08 2.39 2.22
C PHE A 72 -27.91 2.17 0.95
N ASP A 73 -27.55 1.12 0.19
CA ASP A 73 -28.31 0.63 -0.95
C ASP A 73 -28.60 -0.87 -0.76
N GLU A 74 -29.85 -1.29 -0.88
CA GLU A 74 -30.26 -2.68 -0.65
C GLU A 74 -29.55 -3.68 -1.58
N GLU A 75 -29.21 -3.26 -2.81
CA GLU A 75 -28.58 -4.11 -3.80
C GLU A 75 -27.05 -4.05 -3.73
N ASN A 76 -26.50 -2.86 -3.51
CA ASN A 76 -25.07 -2.56 -3.65
C ASN A 76 -24.35 -2.44 -2.30
N GLY A 77 -25.06 -2.53 -1.18
CA GLY A 77 -24.50 -2.46 0.16
C GLY A 77 -24.29 -1.02 0.62
N SER A 78 -23.34 -0.83 1.54
CA SER A 78 -23.07 0.46 2.15
C SER A 78 -21.94 1.19 1.44
N VAL A 79 -22.14 2.47 1.13
CA VAL A 79 -21.08 3.39 0.71
C VAL A 79 -20.77 4.32 1.87
N PHE A 80 -19.53 4.30 2.33
CA PHE A 80 -19.02 5.10 3.43
C PHE A 80 -18.25 6.32 2.92
N TYR A 81 -18.57 7.46 3.50
CA TYR A 81 -17.91 8.75 3.29
C TYR A 81 -17.10 9.07 4.55
N LEU A 82 -15.82 8.69 4.52
CA LEU A 82 -14.93 8.72 5.67
C LEU A 82 -14.04 9.95 5.62
N THR A 83 -13.87 10.63 6.75
CA THR A 83 -12.74 11.53 6.99
C THR A 83 -11.83 10.88 8.01
N LEU A 84 -10.61 10.53 7.58
CA LEU A 84 -9.63 9.81 8.37
C LEU A 84 -8.50 10.77 8.74
N ASP A 85 -8.21 10.91 10.03
CA ASP A 85 -6.94 11.50 10.45
C ASP A 85 -5.85 10.45 10.25
N VAL A 86 -4.83 10.77 9.46
CA VAL A 86 -3.74 9.86 9.09
C VAL A 86 -2.37 10.42 9.47
N LEU A 87 -1.39 9.53 9.55
CA LEU A 87 0.03 9.88 9.70
C LEU A 87 0.91 9.04 8.79
N GLU A 88 2.08 9.56 8.42
CA GLU A 88 3.10 8.78 7.73
C GLU A 88 3.86 7.86 8.69
N THR A 89 4.09 6.64 8.21
CA THR A 89 4.92 5.64 8.88
C THR A 89 6.34 5.62 8.31
N GLU A 90 7.21 4.80 8.89
CA GLU A 90 8.56 4.57 8.38
C GLU A 90 8.60 3.62 7.18
N CYS A 91 7.53 2.86 6.93
CA CYS A 91 7.44 1.95 5.81
C CYS A 91 7.23 2.70 4.49
N HIS A 92 8.10 2.46 3.51
CA HIS A 92 7.85 2.92 2.14
C HIS A 92 6.70 2.12 1.51
N VAL A 93 5.86 2.73 0.66
CA VAL A 93 4.70 2.03 0.04
C VAL A 93 5.10 0.85 -0.84
N LEU A 94 6.34 0.83 -1.34
CA LEU A 94 6.88 -0.30 -2.11
C LEU A 94 7.07 -1.56 -1.27
N SER A 95 7.14 -1.45 0.06
CA SER A 95 7.24 -2.61 0.96
C SER A 95 5.96 -3.45 1.02
N ARG A 96 4.82 -2.90 0.57
CA ARG A 96 3.48 -3.53 0.61
C ARG A 96 3.02 -4.01 1.98
N ARG A 97 3.70 -3.58 3.04
CA ARG A 97 3.33 -3.89 4.42
C ARG A 97 2.00 -3.25 4.78
N LEU A 98 1.25 -3.92 5.63
CA LEU A 98 0.05 -3.35 6.24
C LEU A 98 0.46 -2.20 7.15
N TRP A 99 -0.38 -1.18 7.23
CA TRP A 99 -0.13 -0.01 8.07
C TRP A 99 -0.03 -0.35 9.56
N THR A 100 -0.64 -1.46 10.00
CA THR A 100 -0.57 -1.98 11.37
C THR A 100 0.81 -2.52 11.73
N ASP A 101 1.60 -2.90 10.73
CA ASP A 101 2.93 -3.50 10.90
C ASP A 101 4.04 -2.45 10.76
N CYS A 102 3.65 -1.19 10.68
CA CYS A 102 4.52 -0.04 10.41
C CYS A 102 4.51 0.92 11.59
N GLN A 103 5.70 1.37 11.97
CA GLN A 103 5.87 2.34 13.05
C GLN A 103 5.64 3.76 12.52
N ALA A 104 5.05 4.61 13.35
CA ALA A 104 4.90 6.02 13.05
C ALA A 104 6.29 6.70 13.04
N LYS A 105 6.47 7.65 12.12
CA LYS A 105 7.67 8.49 12.12
C LYS A 105 7.82 9.23 13.47
N PRO A 106 9.06 9.46 13.94
CA PRO A 106 9.30 10.23 15.15
C PRO A 106 8.82 11.68 14.98
N ARG A 107 8.56 12.37 16.10
CA ARG A 107 7.94 13.71 16.12
C ARG A 107 8.60 14.75 15.20
N HIS A 108 9.93 14.71 15.05
CA HIS A 108 10.70 15.67 14.24
C HIS A 108 10.59 15.42 12.72
N GLU A 109 10.18 14.21 12.31
CA GLU A 109 9.87 13.85 10.92
C GLU A 109 8.38 13.56 10.71
N ALA A 110 7.55 13.78 11.72
CA ALA A 110 6.14 13.42 11.67
C ALA A 110 5.44 14.22 10.58
N VAL A 111 4.72 13.51 9.72
CA VAL A 111 3.82 14.08 8.71
C VAL A 111 2.44 13.52 9.00
N PHE A 112 1.46 14.39 9.16
CA PHE A 112 0.09 14.01 9.51
C PHE A 112 -0.91 14.82 8.70
N GLY A 113 -2.14 14.34 8.59
CA GLY A 113 -3.13 14.97 7.74
C GLY A 113 -4.50 14.34 7.84
N GLN A 114 -5.35 14.70 6.88
CA GLN A 114 -6.68 14.15 6.72
C GLN A 114 -6.87 13.58 5.33
N CYS A 115 -7.49 12.41 5.25
CA CYS A 115 -7.95 11.80 4.00
C CYS A 115 -9.47 11.75 3.99
N LYS A 116 -10.08 12.30 2.94
CA LYS A 116 -11.49 12.09 2.60
C LYS A 116 -11.58 10.90 1.66
N VAL A 117 -12.39 9.90 2.00
CA VAL A 117 -12.44 8.61 1.30
C VAL A 117 -13.88 8.19 1.04
N ILE A 118 -14.17 7.77 -0.19
CA ILE A 118 -15.44 7.13 -0.57
C ILE A 118 -15.18 5.63 -0.76
N PHE A 119 -15.76 4.81 0.10
CA PHE A 119 -15.50 3.37 0.15
C PHE A 119 -16.78 2.55 0.18
N GLN A 120 -16.90 1.55 -0.70
CA GLN A 120 -18.05 0.66 -0.75
C GLN A 120 -17.77 -0.67 -0.07
N LEU A 121 -18.70 -1.12 0.75
CA LEU A 121 -18.68 -2.41 1.41
C LEU A 121 -20.02 -3.14 1.21
N ASN A 122 -19.96 -4.31 0.58
CA ASN A 122 -21.07 -5.23 0.46
C ASN A 122 -20.60 -6.61 0.93
N LYS A 123 -20.89 -6.94 2.20
CA LYS A 123 -20.46 -8.22 2.80
C LYS A 123 -21.06 -9.44 2.08
N PRO A 124 -22.37 -9.50 1.76
CA PRO A 124 -22.95 -10.63 1.03
C PRO A 124 -22.30 -10.88 -0.33
N LYS A 125 -22.05 -9.81 -1.11
CA LYS A 125 -21.40 -9.91 -2.43
C LYS A 125 -19.86 -9.92 -2.36
N ARG A 126 -19.27 -9.86 -1.16
CA ARG A 126 -17.82 -9.75 -0.90
C ARG A 126 -17.16 -8.60 -1.67
N ILE A 127 -17.86 -7.48 -1.80
CA ILE A 127 -17.32 -6.28 -2.45
C ILE A 127 -16.73 -5.38 -1.36
N ALA A 128 -15.47 -5.02 -1.53
CA ALA A 128 -14.78 -3.99 -0.75
C ALA A 128 -14.02 -3.14 -1.78
N HIS A 129 -14.48 -1.92 -2.04
CA HIS A 129 -14.01 -1.14 -3.18
C HIS A 129 -13.80 0.33 -2.83
N LEU A 130 -12.56 0.78 -3.00
CA LEU A 130 -12.18 2.19 -2.91
C LEU A 130 -12.58 2.93 -4.19
N HIS A 131 -13.58 3.81 -4.08
CA HIS A 131 -14.04 4.62 -5.21
C HIS A 131 -13.18 5.84 -5.42
N SER A 132 -12.91 6.58 -4.36
CA SER A 132 -12.02 7.74 -4.42
C SER A 132 -11.39 8.09 -3.08
N TYR A 133 -10.26 8.78 -3.13
CA TYR A 133 -9.68 9.42 -1.95
C TYR A 133 -9.03 10.77 -2.29
N ASP A 134 -9.00 11.66 -1.30
CA ASP A 134 -8.30 12.94 -1.35
C ASP A 134 -7.63 13.20 -0.01
N CYS A 135 -6.31 13.26 0.02
CA CYS A 135 -5.52 13.40 1.23
C CYS A 135 -4.76 14.72 1.24
N THR A 136 -4.86 15.46 2.34
CA THR A 136 -4.05 16.65 2.60
C THR A 136 -3.19 16.42 3.84
N LEU A 137 -1.87 16.43 3.68
CA LEU A 137 -0.90 16.20 4.74
C LEU A 137 -0.04 17.43 4.98
N SER A 138 0.47 17.56 6.19
CA SER A 138 1.41 18.61 6.59
C SER A 138 2.50 18.01 7.45
N PRO A 139 3.77 18.41 7.25
CA PRO A 139 4.82 18.10 8.21
C PRO A 139 4.51 18.79 9.53
N ALA A 140 4.90 18.16 10.64
CA ALA A 140 4.92 18.82 11.93
C ALA A 140 5.78 20.08 11.84
N ALA A 141 5.28 21.19 12.38
CA ALA A 141 5.98 22.46 12.38
C ALA A 141 7.40 22.25 12.91
N ARG A 142 8.38 22.57 12.07
CA ARG A 142 9.78 22.55 12.46
C ARG A 142 10.16 23.90 13.01
N LEU A 143 10.89 23.90 14.12
CA LEU A 143 11.61 25.08 14.58
C LEU A 143 12.86 25.24 13.69
N ASP A 144 12.66 25.54 12.41
CA ASP A 144 13.74 25.67 11.42
C ASP A 144 14.41 27.06 11.46
N PHE A 145 14.00 27.94 12.37
CA PHE A 145 14.63 29.26 12.53
C PHE A 145 15.90 29.18 13.39
N GLY A 146 17.05 29.11 12.72
CA GLY A 146 18.32 29.63 13.27
C GLY A 146 19.31 28.63 13.87
N CYS A 147 19.14 27.32 13.70
CA CYS A 147 20.14 26.35 14.17
C CYS A 147 21.19 26.01 13.10
N ALA A 148 22.44 26.40 13.34
CA ALA A 148 23.57 26.13 12.44
C ALA A 148 23.88 24.63 12.23
N GLY A 149 23.34 23.74 13.06
CA GLY A 149 23.59 22.29 13.02
C GLY A 149 22.40 21.44 12.54
N CYS A 150 21.29 22.04 12.08
CA CYS A 150 20.11 21.30 11.66
C CYS A 150 20.19 20.83 10.20
N HIS A 151 19.34 19.87 9.83
CA HIS A 151 19.17 19.44 8.45
C HIS A 151 18.44 20.51 7.63
N PHE A 152 19.06 20.97 6.55
CA PHE A 152 18.43 21.82 5.54
C PHE A 152 18.00 20.97 4.36
N TYR A 153 16.69 20.91 4.09
CA TYR A 153 16.17 20.18 2.94
C TYR A 153 16.63 20.84 1.66
N SER A 154 17.22 20.04 0.78
CA SER A 154 17.69 20.47 -0.53
C SER A 154 16.72 19.98 -1.61
N PRO A 155 16.59 20.70 -2.72
CA PRO A 155 15.86 20.22 -3.88
C PRO A 155 16.35 18.83 -4.30
N LEU A 156 15.43 17.95 -4.71
CA LEU A 156 15.78 16.57 -5.07
C LEU A 156 16.67 16.48 -6.31
N ASN A 157 16.65 17.51 -7.18
CA ASN A 157 17.49 17.64 -8.36
C ASN A 157 18.83 18.35 -8.11
N ASP A 158 19.15 18.69 -6.85
CA ASP A 158 20.44 19.26 -6.48
C ASP A 158 21.58 18.30 -6.87
N SER A 159 22.61 18.82 -7.52
CA SER A 159 23.71 18.01 -8.06
C SER A 159 24.46 17.24 -6.99
N ASP A 160 24.64 17.81 -5.79
CA ASP A 160 25.30 17.12 -4.69
C ASP A 160 24.45 15.93 -4.20
N ILE A 161 23.14 16.13 -4.11
CA ILE A 161 22.20 15.08 -3.67
C ILE A 161 22.17 13.94 -4.68
N GLN A 162 22.10 14.26 -5.97
CA GLN A 162 22.13 13.28 -7.06
C GLN A 162 23.45 12.50 -7.11
N GLU A 163 24.58 13.19 -6.94
CA GLU A 163 25.90 12.57 -6.89
C GLU A 163 26.02 11.62 -5.69
N VAL A 164 25.58 12.05 -4.51
CA VAL A 164 25.59 11.20 -3.31
C VAL A 164 24.70 9.98 -3.51
N ALA A 165 23.51 10.12 -4.09
CA ALA A 165 22.64 8.99 -4.40
C ALA A 165 23.35 7.94 -5.27
N LYS A 166 24.00 8.38 -6.36
CA LYS A 166 24.76 7.51 -7.27
C LYS A 166 25.92 6.80 -6.58
N LYS A 167 26.78 7.56 -5.88
CA LYS A 167 27.91 6.99 -5.10
C LYS A 167 27.43 6.00 -4.02
N SER A 168 26.27 6.27 -3.42
CA SER A 168 25.69 5.39 -2.40
C SER A 168 25.19 4.09 -2.99
N LEU A 169 24.55 4.15 -4.16
CA LEU A 169 24.13 2.96 -4.90
C LEU A 169 25.34 2.13 -5.35
N GLU A 170 26.40 2.77 -5.87
CA GLU A 170 27.65 2.09 -6.23
C GLU A 170 28.26 1.35 -5.04
N LYS A 171 28.33 2.01 -3.87
CA LYS A 171 28.78 1.40 -2.62
C LYS A 171 27.89 0.21 -2.23
N PHE A 172 26.57 0.37 -2.25
CA PHE A 172 25.62 -0.71 -1.92
C PHE A 172 25.74 -1.91 -2.87
N ASN A 173 25.82 -1.65 -4.17
CA ASN A 173 25.99 -2.69 -5.18
C ASN A 173 27.29 -3.47 -4.98
N LYS A 174 28.38 -2.79 -4.60
CA LYS A 174 29.67 -3.42 -4.31
C LYS A 174 29.66 -4.23 -3.01
N GLU A 175 29.01 -3.74 -1.97
CA GLU A 175 29.09 -4.31 -0.61
C GLU A 175 27.96 -5.30 -0.29
N SER A 176 26.85 -5.28 -1.04
CA SER A 176 25.73 -6.17 -0.80
C SER A 176 26.02 -7.61 -1.25
N ASN A 177 25.23 -8.56 -0.76
CA ASN A 177 25.34 -9.98 -1.11
C ASN A 177 24.35 -10.43 -2.21
N TYR A 178 23.56 -9.51 -2.77
CA TYR A 178 22.64 -9.83 -3.88
C TYR A 178 23.42 -10.25 -5.13
N ASN A 179 22.88 -11.16 -5.94
CA ASN A 179 23.54 -11.62 -7.17
C ASN A 179 23.41 -10.62 -8.33
N LYS A 180 22.38 -9.78 -8.29
CA LYS A 180 22.07 -8.75 -9.27
C LYS A 180 22.57 -7.38 -8.82
N TYR A 181 22.84 -6.52 -9.79
CA TYR A 181 22.99 -5.09 -9.55
C TYR A 181 21.62 -4.42 -9.40
N PHE A 182 21.60 -3.32 -8.66
CA PHE A 182 20.45 -2.42 -8.59
C PHE A 182 20.72 -1.14 -9.37
N SER A 183 19.67 -0.63 -10.00
CA SER A 183 19.61 0.66 -10.66
C SER A 183 18.97 1.71 -9.74
N LEU A 184 19.34 2.97 -9.93
CA LEU A 184 18.83 4.09 -9.15
C LEU A 184 17.40 4.41 -9.59
N GLY A 185 16.47 4.40 -8.65
CA GLY A 185 15.11 4.91 -8.86
C GLY A 185 14.99 6.40 -8.52
N ASN A 186 13.93 6.76 -7.83
CA ASN A 186 13.66 8.16 -7.48
C ASN A 186 14.38 8.55 -6.19
N VAL A 187 15.05 9.70 -6.21
CA VAL A 187 15.47 10.36 -4.98
C VAL A 187 14.24 10.97 -4.31
N THR A 188 13.97 10.58 -3.06
CA THR A 188 12.75 10.94 -2.33
C THR A 188 13.00 11.97 -1.22
N LYS A 189 14.24 12.06 -0.72
CA LYS A 189 14.65 13.03 0.31
C LYS A 189 16.10 13.41 0.09
N GLY A 190 16.39 14.70 0.19
CA GLY A 190 17.74 15.24 0.21
C GLY A 190 17.87 16.30 1.29
N ALA A 191 18.86 16.17 2.17
CA ALA A 191 19.16 17.16 3.18
C ALA A 191 20.67 17.36 3.35
N LYS A 192 21.05 18.59 3.68
CA LYS A 192 22.44 19.00 3.95
C LYS A 192 22.54 19.50 5.38
N GLN A 193 23.64 19.20 6.06
CA GLN A 193 23.92 19.69 7.41
C GLN A 193 25.36 20.17 7.51
N VAL A 194 25.56 21.29 8.22
CA VAL A 194 26.89 21.82 8.52
C VAL A 194 27.44 21.12 9.75
N VAL A 195 28.62 20.51 9.60
CA VAL A 195 29.39 19.82 10.64
C VAL A 195 30.87 20.23 10.53
N ALA A 196 31.84 19.35 10.81
CA ALA A 196 33.24 19.53 10.42
C ALA A 196 33.46 19.27 8.92
N GLY A 197 32.62 19.89 8.09
CA GLY A 197 32.33 19.48 6.73
C GLY A 197 30.85 19.63 6.39
N ARG A 198 30.43 19.19 5.21
CA ARG A 198 29.01 19.01 4.89
C ARG A 198 28.64 17.56 5.07
N ALA A 199 27.58 17.30 5.82
CA ALA A 199 26.91 16.01 5.83
C ALA A 199 25.74 16.05 4.86
N TYR A 200 25.56 14.97 4.11
CA TYR A 200 24.50 14.76 3.15
C TYR A 200 23.68 13.55 3.58
N HIS A 201 22.37 13.74 3.67
CA HIS A 201 21.41 12.71 4.00
C HIS A 201 20.49 12.53 2.80
N VAL A 202 20.55 11.36 2.17
CA VAL A 202 19.83 11.08 0.93
C VAL A 202 19.03 9.80 1.08
N GLU A 203 17.75 9.86 0.70
CA GLU A 203 16.88 8.69 0.67
C GLU A 203 16.33 8.49 -0.75
N PHE A 204 16.44 7.28 -1.28
CA PHE A 204 16.13 6.98 -2.68
C PHE A 204 15.59 5.57 -2.87
N THR A 205 14.81 5.34 -3.92
CA THR A 205 14.36 3.99 -4.31
C THR A 205 15.40 3.33 -5.21
N VAL A 206 15.40 2.01 -5.22
CA VAL A 206 16.22 1.19 -6.12
C VAL A 206 15.38 0.14 -6.81
N HIS A 207 15.79 -0.26 -8.01
CA HIS A 207 15.15 -1.29 -8.80
C HIS A 207 16.19 -2.32 -9.21
N GLU A 208 15.89 -3.60 -9.04
CA GLU A 208 16.73 -4.68 -9.55
C GLU A 208 16.99 -4.50 -11.05
N SER A 209 18.19 -4.83 -11.51
CA SER A 209 18.58 -4.73 -12.91
C SER A 209 18.76 -6.10 -13.53
N THR A 210 18.82 -6.14 -14.86
CA THR A 210 19.07 -7.38 -15.62
C THR A 210 20.47 -7.95 -15.37
N CYS A 211 21.43 -7.11 -14.97
CA CYS A 211 22.83 -7.47 -14.80
C CYS A 211 23.13 -8.27 -13.54
N ASN A 212 23.96 -9.30 -13.70
CA ASN A 212 24.64 -9.96 -12.59
C ASN A 212 25.84 -9.13 -12.12
N LYS A 213 26.30 -9.38 -10.88
CA LYS A 213 27.51 -8.75 -10.33
C LYS A 213 28.81 -9.06 -11.07
N SER A 214 28.80 -10.03 -11.98
CA SER A 214 29.92 -10.32 -12.89
C SER A 214 29.99 -9.38 -14.10
N ALA A 215 29.01 -8.48 -14.29
CA ALA A 215 29.02 -7.54 -15.40
C ALA A 215 30.18 -6.53 -15.23
N GLU A 216 30.96 -6.35 -16.30
CA GLU A 216 32.12 -5.45 -16.31
C GLU A 216 31.71 -3.97 -16.35
N ASP A 217 30.55 -3.67 -16.95
CA ASP A 217 30.02 -2.31 -17.05
C ASP A 217 28.59 -2.22 -16.50
N VAL A 218 28.48 -1.66 -15.29
CA VAL A 218 27.20 -1.44 -14.59
C VAL A 218 26.35 -0.36 -15.28
N SER A 219 26.95 0.49 -16.11
CA SER A 219 26.24 1.62 -16.75
C SER A 219 25.31 1.20 -17.88
N LEU A 220 25.48 -0.02 -18.42
CA LEU A 220 24.61 -0.61 -19.44
C LEU A 220 23.44 -1.42 -18.84
N CYS A 221 23.34 -1.48 -17.51
CA CYS A 221 22.36 -2.31 -16.83
C CYS A 221 20.99 -1.63 -16.80
N GLU A 222 20.06 -2.17 -17.61
CA GLU A 222 18.69 -1.72 -17.61
C GLU A 222 17.92 -2.23 -16.37
N PRO A 223 16.98 -1.44 -15.82
CA PRO A 223 16.06 -1.91 -14.79
C PRO A 223 15.30 -3.13 -15.27
N LEU A 224 15.17 -4.13 -14.42
CA LEU A 224 14.40 -5.33 -14.71
C LEU A 224 12.92 -4.99 -14.60
N ASP A 225 12.22 -4.95 -15.74
CA ASP A 225 10.78 -4.72 -15.80
C ASP A 225 10.02 -6.06 -15.77
N CYS A 226 9.94 -6.65 -14.57
CA CYS A 226 9.14 -7.85 -14.33
C CYS A 226 8.42 -7.81 -12.99
N GLU A 227 7.31 -8.56 -12.87
CA GLU A 227 6.50 -8.62 -11.63
C GLU A 227 7.24 -9.25 -10.43
N PHE A 228 8.37 -9.92 -10.71
CA PHE A 228 9.27 -10.51 -9.73
C PHE A 228 10.54 -9.68 -9.49
N ALA A 229 10.62 -8.46 -10.04
CA ALA A 229 11.79 -7.61 -9.84
C ALA A 229 11.76 -7.02 -8.42
N HIS A 230 12.87 -7.16 -7.70
CA HIS A 230 12.99 -6.54 -6.39
C HIS A 230 13.01 -5.03 -6.51
N THR A 231 12.33 -4.38 -5.58
CA THR A 231 12.44 -2.93 -5.37
C THR A 231 12.96 -2.67 -3.98
N GLY A 232 13.56 -1.52 -3.76
CA GLY A 232 14.09 -1.20 -2.44
C GLY A 232 14.01 0.27 -2.10
N TYR A 233 14.27 0.55 -0.83
CA TYR A 233 14.37 1.89 -0.29
C TYR A 233 15.66 2.04 0.49
N CYS A 234 16.49 2.99 0.08
CA CYS A 234 17.81 3.22 0.63
C CYS A 234 17.87 4.53 1.40
N LYS A 235 18.58 4.52 2.52
CA LYS A 235 19.00 5.70 3.29
C LYS A 235 20.52 5.75 3.30
N SER A 236 21.08 6.90 2.96
CA SER A 236 22.51 7.11 2.88
C SER A 236 22.95 8.34 3.64
N LYS A 237 24.13 8.23 4.28
CA LYS A 237 24.85 9.34 4.88
C LYS A 237 26.22 9.47 4.22
N ALA A 238 26.49 10.64 3.66
CA ALA A 238 27.80 11.01 3.14
C ALA A 238 28.34 12.27 3.84
N VAL A 239 29.65 12.46 3.81
CA VAL A 239 30.31 13.66 4.32
C VAL A 239 31.37 14.15 3.35
N SER A 240 31.56 15.47 3.27
CA SER A 240 32.73 16.09 2.63
C SER A 240 33.41 17.04 3.62
N HIS A 241 34.74 17.10 3.58
CA HIS A 241 35.52 17.97 4.45
C HIS A 241 35.62 19.39 3.85
N TRP A 242 35.86 20.41 4.67
CA TRP A 242 35.98 21.79 4.19
C TRP A 242 37.14 22.03 3.22
N SER A 243 38.23 21.27 3.38
CA SER A 243 39.39 21.34 2.49
C SER A 243 39.20 20.56 1.19
N THR A 244 38.27 19.60 1.15
CA THR A 244 37.97 18.77 -0.03
C THR A 244 36.46 18.71 -0.26
N PRO A 245 35.81 19.84 -0.57
CA PRO A 245 34.35 19.93 -0.63
C PRO A 245 33.72 19.05 -1.72
N ASP A 246 34.48 18.76 -2.78
CA ASP A 246 34.05 17.91 -3.90
C ASP A 246 34.15 16.41 -3.57
N GLU A 247 34.92 16.03 -2.55
CA GLU A 247 35.08 14.65 -2.10
C GLU A 247 33.95 14.25 -1.16
N LYS A 248 32.81 13.89 -1.75
CA LYS A 248 31.65 13.36 -1.02
C LYS A 248 31.86 11.88 -0.71
N ASN A 249 32.29 11.59 0.51
CA ASN A 249 32.58 10.25 1.00
C ASN A 249 31.32 9.63 1.63
N VAL A 250 30.80 8.55 1.04
CA VAL A 250 29.65 7.81 1.58
C VAL A 250 30.11 6.99 2.79
N LEU A 251 29.64 7.37 3.98
CA LEU A 251 29.98 6.70 5.23
C LEU A 251 29.19 5.40 5.37
N ASN A 252 27.88 5.48 5.15
CA ASN A 252 27.00 4.33 5.19
C ASN A 252 25.86 4.47 4.17
N VAL A 253 25.39 3.31 3.73
CA VAL A 253 24.19 3.16 2.93
C VAL A 253 23.46 1.92 3.46
N THR A 254 22.18 2.05 3.74
CA THR A 254 21.34 0.96 4.21
C THR A 254 20.11 0.91 3.33
N CYS A 255 19.87 -0.24 2.70
CA CYS A 255 18.74 -0.44 1.80
C CYS A 255 17.85 -1.57 2.33
N ASP A 256 16.57 -1.28 2.45
CA ASP A 256 15.53 -2.28 2.66
C ASP A 256 15.07 -2.75 1.28
N ILE A 257 15.46 -3.96 0.89
CA ILE A 257 15.01 -4.60 -0.35
C ILE A 257 13.71 -5.36 -0.06
N PHE A 258 12.72 -5.16 -0.90
CA PHE A 258 11.36 -5.69 -0.76
C PHE A 258 11.14 -6.84 -1.73
N GLU A 259 10.57 -7.92 -1.20
CA GLU A 259 10.12 -9.06 -1.98
C GLU A 259 8.93 -8.67 -2.86
N PRO A 260 8.92 -9.01 -4.16
CA PRO A 260 7.79 -8.76 -5.05
C PRO A 260 6.49 -9.45 -4.59
N GLU A 261 5.35 -8.81 -4.85
CA GLU A 261 4.03 -9.38 -4.52
C GLU A 261 3.79 -10.72 -5.22
N ALA A 262 4.25 -10.86 -6.46
CA ALA A 262 4.09 -12.08 -7.24
C ALA A 262 4.79 -13.29 -6.59
N ALA A 263 5.97 -13.09 -5.98
CA ALA A 263 6.66 -14.15 -5.25
C ALA A 263 5.89 -14.57 -3.99
N ASN A 264 5.37 -13.59 -3.23
CA ASN A 264 4.56 -13.87 -2.04
C ASN A 264 3.28 -14.65 -2.37
N VAL A 265 2.62 -14.34 -3.49
CA VAL A 265 1.42 -15.06 -3.94
C VAL A 265 1.76 -16.49 -4.33
N GLU A 266 2.86 -16.72 -5.03
CA GLU A 266 3.29 -18.07 -5.41
C GLU A 266 3.67 -18.91 -4.19
N GLU A 267 4.37 -18.32 -3.21
CA GLU A 267 4.67 -18.97 -1.93
C GLU A 267 3.39 -19.40 -1.20
N GLN A 268 2.37 -18.53 -1.15
CA GLN A 268 1.07 -18.85 -0.55
C GLN A 268 0.40 -20.02 -1.26
N ARG A 269 0.39 -20.03 -2.60
CA ARG A 269 -0.17 -21.14 -3.40
C ARG A 269 0.54 -22.45 -3.12
N HIS A 270 1.87 -22.43 -2.99
CA HIS A 270 2.66 -23.61 -2.68
C HIS A 270 2.37 -24.16 -1.27
N ASN A 271 2.23 -23.27 -0.28
CA ASN A 271 1.92 -23.65 1.10
C ASN A 271 0.48 -24.21 1.25
N GLU A 272 -0.48 -23.67 0.52
CA GLU A 272 -1.85 -24.18 0.47
C GLU A 272 -1.93 -25.56 -0.18
N GLY A 273 -1.14 -25.81 -1.23
CA GLY A 273 -1.04 -27.11 -1.89
C GLY A 273 -0.58 -28.23 -0.95
N HIS A 274 0.39 -27.96 -0.07
CA HIS A 274 0.86 -28.95 0.91
C HIS A 274 -0.15 -29.29 2.01
N SER A 275 -1.15 -28.44 2.26
CA SER A 275 -2.17 -28.69 3.28
C SER A 275 -3.28 -29.64 2.81
N ALA A 276 -3.37 -29.90 1.50
CA ALA A 276 -4.41 -30.74 0.91
C ALA A 276 -4.05 -32.24 0.81
N ASP A 277 -2.79 -32.63 1.01
CA ASP A 277 -2.28 -33.99 0.71
C ASP A 277 -2.10 -34.92 1.93
N HIS A 278 -2.75 -34.63 3.05
CA HIS A 278 -2.80 -35.57 4.18
C HIS A 278 -4.24 -36.03 4.47
N PRO A 279 -4.70 -37.15 3.86
CA PRO A 279 -5.89 -37.82 4.35
C PRO A 279 -5.58 -38.45 5.72
N ARG A 280 -6.18 -37.88 6.78
CA ARG A 280 -6.39 -38.57 8.05
C ARG A 280 -7.28 -39.78 7.78
N ASN A 281 -6.66 -40.95 7.64
CA ASN A 281 -7.42 -42.18 7.47
C ASN A 281 -7.78 -42.73 8.86
N ASP A 282 -8.94 -42.30 9.36
CA ASP A 282 -9.61 -42.92 10.49
C ASP A 282 -10.10 -44.32 10.09
N LYS A 283 -9.68 -45.30 10.90
CA LYS A 283 -10.29 -46.62 11.16
C LYS A 283 -11.01 -47.30 9.99
N LYS A 284 -10.39 -48.35 9.43
CA LYS A 284 -11.12 -49.57 9.06
C LYS A 284 -10.38 -50.84 9.50
N ASP A 285 -11.03 -51.48 10.46
CA ASP A 285 -10.85 -52.86 10.92
C ASP A 285 -11.18 -53.83 9.79
N HIS A 286 -10.26 -54.72 9.41
CA HIS A 286 -10.57 -55.97 8.70
C HIS A 286 -9.51 -57.05 8.94
N GLY A 287 -9.84 -57.99 9.83
CA GLY A 287 -9.96 -59.41 9.50
C GLY A 287 -8.73 -60.13 8.93
N LYS A 288 -8.00 -60.81 9.81
CA LYS A 288 -7.11 -61.94 9.45
C LYS A 288 -7.94 -63.12 8.94
N LYS A 289 -7.63 -63.61 7.73
CA LYS A 289 -7.66 -65.04 7.36
C LYS A 289 -6.73 -65.27 6.18
N GLY A 290 -5.81 -66.21 6.32
CA GLY A 290 -4.87 -66.63 5.28
C GLY A 290 -5.35 -67.86 4.51
N ASP A 291 -4.74 -68.13 3.36
CA ASP A 291 -4.12 -69.42 3.04
C ASP A 291 -3.23 -69.32 1.77
N LYS A 292 -2.26 -70.24 1.69
CA LYS A 292 -1.27 -70.67 0.66
C LYS A 292 -1.41 -70.16 -0.80
N GLY A 293 -0.36 -70.03 -1.63
CA GLY A 293 1.07 -70.34 -1.53
C GLY A 293 1.75 -70.42 -2.93
N LYS A 294 3.10 -70.34 -2.94
CA LYS A 294 4.12 -70.68 -4.00
C LYS A 294 4.15 -69.81 -5.26
N GLY A 295 5.27 -69.35 -5.85
CA GLY A 295 6.73 -69.40 -5.68
C GLY A 295 7.32 -68.41 -6.74
N LYS A 296 8.50 -67.78 -6.68
CA LYS A 296 9.91 -68.22 -6.72
C LYS A 296 10.73 -66.92 -6.51
N LYS A 297 11.47 -66.74 -5.41
CA LYS A 297 12.96 -66.75 -5.29
C LYS A 297 13.75 -66.14 -6.46
N HIS A 298 14.49 -65.05 -6.19
CA HIS A 298 15.97 -64.88 -6.19
C HIS A 298 16.26 -63.52 -5.50
N GLY A 299 16.89 -63.45 -4.31
CA GLY A 299 18.35 -63.24 -4.08
C GLY A 299 18.73 -61.77 -4.32
N HIS A 300 19.20 -60.92 -3.39
CA HIS A 300 20.15 -61.07 -2.29
C HIS A 300 19.92 -60.05 -1.15
N ARG A 301 20.49 -60.38 0.01
CA ARG A 301 20.39 -59.80 1.38
C ARG A 301 21.61 -58.86 1.62
N HIS A 302 21.53 -57.74 2.32
CA HIS A 302 21.81 -57.52 3.77
C HIS A 302 21.82 -55.99 4.02
N GLY A 303 21.45 -55.42 5.16
CA GLY A 303 21.15 -55.97 6.49
C GLY A 303 20.48 -54.93 7.40
N HIS A 304 19.88 -55.45 8.47
CA HIS A 304 19.20 -54.69 9.52
C HIS A 304 20.17 -54.04 10.51
N GLY A 305 19.78 -52.86 11.01
CA GLY A 305 20.20 -52.34 12.30
C GLY A 305 19.10 -51.46 12.88
N HIS A 306 18.23 -52.03 13.74
CA HIS A 306 17.35 -51.25 14.59
C HIS A 306 18.08 -50.97 15.91
N SER A 307 18.18 -49.71 16.31
CA SER A 307 18.29 -49.36 17.73
C SER A 307 17.44 -48.14 18.05
N LYS A 308 16.93 -48.14 19.28
CA LYS A 308 15.73 -47.48 19.76
C LYS A 308 15.96 -46.03 20.26
N HIS A 309 14.82 -45.32 20.33
CA HIS A 309 14.43 -44.27 21.27
C HIS A 309 15.06 -42.87 21.19
N GLY A 310 14.17 -41.87 21.19
CA GLY A 310 14.44 -40.56 21.79
C GLY A 310 13.78 -39.38 21.07
N HIS A 311 12.46 -39.21 21.22
CA HIS A 311 11.85 -37.91 20.92
C HIS A 311 12.30 -36.88 21.96
N LYS A 312 13.07 -35.88 21.53
CA LYS A 312 13.10 -34.56 22.16
C LYS A 312 12.97 -33.50 21.06
N HIS A 313 11.89 -32.75 21.16
CA HIS A 313 11.66 -31.52 20.42
C HIS A 313 12.66 -30.45 20.87
N GLY A 314 13.19 -29.68 19.93
CA GLY A 314 13.96 -28.50 20.29
C GLY A 314 14.84 -27.92 19.19
N HIS A 315 14.33 -27.68 17.99
CA HIS A 315 14.97 -26.74 17.07
C HIS A 315 13.91 -25.85 16.41
N LYS A 316 13.88 -24.58 16.82
CA LYS A 316 13.46 -23.48 15.94
C LYS A 316 14.47 -23.46 14.80
N HIS A 317 14.02 -23.72 13.59
CA HIS A 317 14.78 -23.38 12.41
C HIS A 317 14.26 -22.03 11.91
N ASP A 318 15.04 -20.98 12.14
CA ASP A 318 14.99 -19.81 11.28
C ASP A 318 15.60 -20.23 9.94
N HIS A 319 14.76 -20.64 9.01
CA HIS A 319 15.20 -20.83 7.63
C HIS A 319 15.23 -19.46 6.96
N LYS A 320 16.43 -18.87 6.90
CA LYS A 320 16.78 -17.94 5.84
C LYS A 320 16.71 -18.72 4.54
N HIS A 321 15.65 -18.54 3.78
CA HIS A 321 15.60 -19.03 2.42
C HIS A 321 16.41 -18.06 1.55
N ASP A 322 17.64 -18.44 1.20
CA ASP A 322 18.29 -17.91 0.00
C ASP A 322 17.62 -18.61 -1.18
N HIS A 323 16.68 -17.94 -1.84
CA HIS A 323 16.16 -18.39 -3.12
C HIS A 323 17.07 -17.85 -4.22
N GLU A 324 17.99 -18.70 -4.66
CA GLU A 324 18.82 -18.44 -5.82
C GLU A 324 17.98 -18.66 -7.09
N HIS A 325 17.38 -17.59 -7.62
CA HIS A 325 16.66 -17.63 -8.90
C HIS A 325 17.66 -17.60 -10.07
N LEU A 326 18.18 -18.78 -10.44
CA LEU A 326 18.90 -18.97 -11.69
C LEU A 326 17.91 -19.00 -12.86
N HIS A 327 17.70 -17.85 -13.50
CA HIS A 327 16.97 -17.76 -14.77
C HIS A 327 17.86 -18.22 -15.92
N ASN A 328 17.95 -19.53 -16.15
CA ASN A 328 18.69 -20.09 -17.29
C ASN A 328 17.82 -20.82 -18.30
N TYR A 329 16.50 -20.60 -18.30
CA TYR A 329 15.61 -21.17 -19.31
C TYR A 329 14.62 -20.13 -19.83
N GLU A 330 14.70 -19.89 -21.14
CA GLU A 330 13.68 -19.17 -21.92
C GLU A 330 12.32 -19.85 -21.73
N HIS A 331 11.39 -19.17 -21.07
CA HIS A 331 9.99 -19.60 -20.99
C HIS A 331 9.27 -19.20 -22.29
N HIS A 332 9.35 -20.05 -23.32
CA HIS A 332 8.45 -19.95 -24.47
C HIS A 332 7.05 -20.42 -24.07
N HIS A 333 6.17 -19.48 -23.73
CA HIS A 333 4.73 -19.73 -23.70
C HIS A 333 4.11 -19.32 -25.04
N GLY A 334 3.85 -20.30 -25.89
CA GLY A 334 2.95 -20.12 -27.04
C GLY A 334 1.52 -19.88 -26.54
N GLN A 335 1.07 -18.63 -26.55
CA GLN A 335 -0.33 -18.27 -26.36
C GLN A 335 -1.11 -18.51 -27.66
N PRO A 336 -2.30 -19.13 -27.62
CA PRO A 336 -3.29 -18.97 -28.68
C PRO A 336 -3.75 -17.51 -28.70
N GLN A 337 -3.48 -16.82 -29.82
CA GLN A 337 -3.87 -15.44 -30.05
C GLN A 337 -5.39 -15.28 -29.95
N GLN A 338 -5.88 -14.72 -28.84
CA GLN A 338 -7.16 -14.03 -28.83
C GLN A 338 -6.91 -12.58 -29.25
N PRO A 339 -7.73 -11.98 -30.13
CA PRO A 339 -7.52 -10.61 -30.59
C PRO A 339 -7.59 -9.66 -29.39
N HIS A 340 -6.48 -8.96 -29.13
CA HIS A 340 -6.45 -7.87 -28.18
C HIS A 340 -7.51 -6.84 -28.55
N GLY A 341 -8.48 -6.64 -27.65
CA GLY A 341 -9.34 -5.48 -27.70
C GLY A 341 -8.51 -4.20 -27.63
N PRO A 342 -9.06 -3.05 -28.07
CA PRO A 342 -8.34 -1.79 -28.06
C PRO A 342 -7.79 -1.49 -26.64
N PRO A 343 -6.65 -0.79 -26.53
CA PRO A 343 -6.04 -0.48 -25.25
C PRO A 343 -7.08 0.13 -24.31
N SER A 344 -7.30 -0.51 -23.16
CA SER A 344 -8.09 0.07 -22.09
C SER A 344 -7.46 1.42 -21.72
N ASP A 345 -8.28 2.45 -21.61
CA ASP A 345 -7.89 3.77 -21.11
C ASP A 345 -6.96 3.63 -19.88
N PRO A 346 -5.94 4.50 -19.72
CA PRO A 346 -5.09 4.47 -18.53
C PRO A 346 -5.95 4.47 -17.26
N PRO A 347 -5.59 3.71 -16.21
CA PRO A 347 -6.39 3.63 -15.00
C PRO A 347 -6.66 5.04 -14.48
N LYS A 348 -7.94 5.42 -14.35
CA LYS A 348 -8.31 6.69 -13.72
C LYS A 348 -7.65 6.73 -12.35
N THR A 349 -6.89 7.78 -12.07
CA THR A 349 -6.28 7.99 -10.75
C THR A 349 -7.37 7.94 -9.69
N VAL A 350 -7.28 6.95 -8.80
CA VAL A 350 -8.29 6.69 -7.76
C VAL A 350 -8.27 7.78 -6.68
N GLY A 351 -7.24 8.61 -6.61
CA GLY A 351 -7.21 9.72 -5.66
C GLY A 351 -6.01 10.65 -5.80
N THR A 352 -5.98 11.67 -4.94
CA THR A 352 -4.95 12.72 -4.90
C THR A 352 -4.34 12.82 -3.50
N ILE A 353 -3.04 13.17 -3.44
CA ILE A 353 -2.33 13.45 -2.20
C ILE A 353 -1.63 14.79 -2.33
N THR A 354 -1.93 15.71 -1.41
CA THR A 354 -1.34 17.04 -1.35
C THR A 354 -0.53 17.19 -0.06
N TYR A 355 0.75 17.51 -0.19
CA TYR A 355 1.60 17.90 0.94
C TYR A 355 1.63 19.42 1.03
N LEU A 356 1.15 19.96 2.14
CA LEU A 356 1.25 21.38 2.46
C LEU A 356 2.66 21.70 2.97
N SER A 357 3.17 22.86 2.58
CA SER A 357 4.44 23.36 3.13
C SER A 357 4.27 23.72 4.62
N PRO A 358 5.34 23.64 5.44
CA PRO A 358 5.29 24.05 6.86
C PRO A 358 4.70 25.46 7.06
N ASP A 359 4.94 26.37 6.11
CA ASP A 359 4.45 27.76 6.13
C ASP A 359 2.97 27.92 5.74
N GLN A 360 2.31 26.85 5.31
CA GLN A 360 0.91 26.83 4.86
C GLN A 360 0.00 26.02 5.82
N ALA A 361 0.47 25.68 7.02
CA ALA A 361 -0.38 25.04 8.02
C ALA A 361 -1.58 25.95 8.35
N PRO A 362 -2.84 25.45 8.25
CA PRO A 362 -4.01 26.30 8.45
C PRO A 362 -4.11 26.76 9.91
N THR A 363 -3.88 28.05 10.12
CA THR A 363 -4.38 28.79 11.29
C THR A 363 -5.91 28.79 11.28
N THR A 364 -6.48 28.59 12.45
CA THR A 364 -7.92 28.53 12.76
C THR A 364 -8.77 29.67 12.19
N ALA A 365 -9.83 29.27 11.47
CA ALA A 365 -11.20 29.80 11.37
C ALA A 365 -11.52 31.25 10.89
N SER A 366 -12.30 31.25 9.78
CA SER A 366 -13.41 32.16 9.38
C SER A 366 -13.11 33.37 8.48
N PRO A 367 -14.08 33.89 7.69
CA PRO A 367 -15.35 33.32 7.18
C PRO A 367 -15.51 33.35 5.64
N ILE A 368 -16.63 32.77 5.23
CA ILE A 368 -17.21 32.54 3.89
C ILE A 368 -17.31 33.82 3.04
N GLU A 369 -16.90 33.73 1.76
CA GLU A 369 -17.47 34.54 0.67
C GLU A 369 -18.22 33.64 -0.32
N GLN A 370 -19.51 33.95 -0.50
CA GLN A 370 -20.39 33.35 -1.50
C GLN A 370 -20.28 34.18 -2.78
N ASP A 371 -19.74 33.61 -3.85
CA ASP A 371 -19.98 34.15 -5.20
C ASP A 371 -21.11 33.37 -5.87
N LYS A 372 -22.19 34.08 -6.17
CA LYS A 372 -23.36 33.58 -6.88
C LYS A 372 -23.12 33.81 -8.37
N GLN A 373 -22.88 32.75 -9.13
CA GLN A 373 -23.11 32.78 -10.57
C GLN A 373 -24.18 31.79 -11.03
N ASN A 374 -25.31 32.41 -11.31
CA ASN A 374 -26.53 31.89 -11.88
C ASN A 374 -26.33 31.65 -13.39
N LYS A 375 -26.43 30.41 -13.87
CA LYS A 375 -26.60 30.12 -15.32
C LYS A 375 -27.63 29.03 -15.52
N GLY A 376 -28.70 29.40 -16.24
CA GLY A 376 -29.94 28.65 -16.38
C GLY A 376 -29.84 27.36 -17.19
N ALA A 377 -30.66 26.40 -16.78
CA ALA A 377 -30.92 25.16 -17.50
C ALA A 377 -31.97 25.37 -18.60
N LYS A 378 -31.74 24.78 -19.79
CA LYS A 378 -32.76 24.50 -20.81
C LYS A 378 -33.11 23.00 -20.77
N PRO A 379 -34.38 22.61 -20.98
CA PRO A 379 -34.80 21.22 -20.87
C PRO A 379 -34.60 20.45 -22.18
N GLY A 380 -34.10 19.23 -22.11
CA GLY A 380 -33.86 18.37 -23.27
C GLY A 380 -33.95 16.87 -22.97
N LYS A 381 -35.11 16.32 -23.31
CA LYS A 381 -35.43 14.95 -23.77
C LYS A 381 -35.24 13.74 -22.84
N LYS A 382 -36.36 13.03 -22.65
CA LYS A 382 -36.51 11.68 -22.09
C LYS A 382 -35.75 10.65 -22.95
N GLY A 383 -34.97 9.79 -22.30
CA GLY A 383 -34.32 8.63 -22.88
C GLY A 383 -34.34 7.45 -21.90
N GLN A 384 -35.01 6.39 -22.36
CA GLN A 384 -35.01 4.97 -21.96
C GLN A 384 -34.36 4.51 -20.65
N ASP A 385 -35.16 3.76 -19.88
CA ASP A 385 -34.78 2.96 -18.73
C ASP A 385 -33.59 2.04 -19.03
N LYS A 386 -32.46 2.37 -18.41
CA LYS A 386 -31.28 1.53 -18.23
C LYS A 386 -31.30 1.03 -16.77
N PRO A 387 -30.79 -0.16 -16.43
CA PRO A 387 -30.91 -0.71 -15.07
C PRO A 387 -30.34 0.29 -14.06
N SER A 388 -31.08 0.51 -12.96
CA SER A 388 -30.76 1.43 -11.88
C SER A 388 -29.37 1.13 -11.30
N LYS A 389 -28.34 1.73 -11.89
CA LYS A 389 -27.00 1.76 -11.31
C LYS A 389 -27.11 2.66 -10.09
N SER A 390 -26.95 2.11 -8.89
CA SER A 390 -26.99 2.88 -7.64
C SER A 390 -26.08 4.10 -7.76
N PHE A 391 -26.65 5.29 -7.62
CA PHE A 391 -25.92 6.54 -7.78
C PHE A 391 -25.10 6.82 -6.51
N ILE A 392 -23.77 6.71 -6.60
CA ILE A 392 -22.86 7.09 -5.53
C ILE A 392 -22.78 8.62 -5.49
N LEU A 393 -23.11 9.22 -4.36
CA LEU A 393 -23.08 10.67 -4.18
C LEU A 393 -21.62 11.19 -4.09
N PRO A 394 -21.38 12.47 -4.43
CA PRO A 394 -20.08 13.10 -4.19
C PRO A 394 -19.78 13.19 -2.68
N PHE A 395 -18.52 13.46 -2.33
CA PHE A 395 -18.13 13.59 -0.93
C PHE A 395 -18.91 14.73 -0.26
N PRO A 396 -19.54 14.50 0.91
CA PRO A 396 -20.37 15.50 1.58
C PRO A 396 -19.60 16.75 1.98
N GLU A 397 -20.16 17.93 1.71
CA GLU A 397 -19.61 19.21 2.17
C GLU A 397 -19.81 19.41 3.67
N LYS A 398 -20.93 18.90 4.21
CA LYS A 398 -21.28 19.02 5.63
C LYS A 398 -20.77 17.80 6.40
N ALA A 399 -20.16 18.05 7.56
CA ALA A 399 -19.76 16.99 8.48
C ALA A 399 -20.97 16.22 9.03
N SER A 400 -20.75 14.99 9.49
CA SER A 400 -21.75 14.21 10.23
C SER A 400 -22.22 14.98 11.45
N THR A 401 -23.48 14.78 11.81
CA THR A 401 -24.08 15.34 13.03
C THR A 401 -23.92 14.40 14.23
N SER A 402 -23.24 13.27 14.05
CA SER A 402 -22.99 12.29 15.09
C SER A 402 -22.13 12.86 16.22
N ASN A 403 -22.62 12.79 17.45
CA ASN A 403 -21.89 13.16 18.66
C ASN A 403 -20.82 12.13 19.07
N GLN A 404 -20.76 10.99 18.38
CA GLN A 404 -19.76 9.93 18.59
C GLN A 404 -18.59 10.04 17.60
N CYS A 405 -18.38 11.23 17.05
CA CYS A 405 -17.24 11.59 16.22
C CYS A 405 -16.57 12.86 16.79
N PRO A 406 -15.24 12.96 16.79
CA PRO A 406 -14.28 11.97 16.28
C PRO A 406 -14.19 10.71 17.16
N GLY A 407 -13.85 9.58 16.54
CA GLY A 407 -13.64 8.31 17.23
C GLY A 407 -12.34 8.28 18.06
N PRO A 408 -12.10 7.20 18.82
CA PRO A 408 -10.90 7.05 19.63
C PRO A 408 -9.63 7.06 18.77
N ALA A 409 -8.54 7.57 19.34
CA ALA A 409 -7.24 7.52 18.71
C ALA A 409 -6.67 6.10 18.77
N LYS A 410 -6.15 5.63 17.63
CA LYS A 410 -5.38 4.39 17.55
C LYS A 410 -3.94 4.66 17.94
N ASN A 411 -3.37 3.77 18.74
CA ASN A 411 -1.95 3.80 19.08
C ASN A 411 -1.15 3.18 17.93
N ILE A 412 -0.38 4.01 17.24
CA ILE A 412 0.64 3.54 16.30
C ILE A 412 1.98 3.71 17.02
N PRO A 413 2.79 2.64 17.18
CA PRO A 413 4.06 2.72 17.90
C PRO A 413 4.98 3.78 17.29
N VAL A 414 5.67 4.55 18.13
CA VAL A 414 6.69 5.53 17.74
C VAL A 414 8.03 5.08 18.28
N THR A 415 9.08 5.19 17.49
CA THR A 415 10.45 4.93 17.95
C THR A 415 11.02 6.18 18.60
N GLU A 416 11.21 6.17 19.92
CA GLU A 416 11.94 7.23 20.64
C GLU A 416 13.45 7.04 20.46
N ASN A 417 13.97 7.27 19.25
CA ASN A 417 15.41 7.40 19.06
C ASN A 417 15.78 8.88 19.27
N ILE A 418 16.12 9.23 20.51
CA ILE A 418 16.84 10.47 20.82
C ILE A 418 18.28 10.26 20.32
N PRO A 419 18.79 11.05 19.36
CA PRO A 419 20.22 10.99 19.07
C PRO A 419 20.97 11.44 20.32
N ASN A 420 21.82 10.55 20.87
CA ASN A 420 22.77 10.90 21.92
C ASN A 420 23.58 12.10 21.42
N VAL A 421 23.30 13.28 21.96
CA VAL A 421 24.20 14.41 21.86
C VAL A 421 25.37 14.08 22.78
N GLU A 422 26.45 13.53 22.21
CA GLU A 422 27.73 13.47 22.90
C GLU A 422 28.14 14.91 23.26
N VAL A 423 27.98 15.25 24.53
CA VAL A 423 28.53 16.47 25.10
C VAL A 423 30.03 16.28 25.17
N VAL A 424 30.75 16.77 24.16
CA VAL A 424 32.22 16.87 24.20
C VAL A 424 32.59 17.82 25.36
N PRO A 425 33.36 17.37 26.37
CA PRO A 425 33.75 18.23 27.47
C PRO A 425 34.74 19.30 26.96
N LYS A 426 34.39 20.57 27.15
CA LYS A 426 35.30 21.71 26.95
C LYS A 426 36.49 21.55 27.90
N THR A 427 37.65 21.18 27.37
CA THR A 427 38.94 21.39 28.04
C THR A 427 39.40 22.81 27.73
N THR A 428 39.45 23.64 28.77
CA THR A 428 40.01 25.00 28.70
C THR A 428 41.53 24.91 28.94
N PRO A 429 42.39 25.54 28.13
CA PRO A 429 43.79 25.70 28.48
C PRO A 429 43.97 26.91 29.41
N LEU A 430 44.66 26.71 30.54
CA LEU A 430 45.16 27.80 31.38
C LEU A 430 46.23 28.61 30.64
N PRO A 431 46.26 29.95 30.75
CA PRO A 431 47.39 30.74 30.29
C PRO A 431 48.57 30.64 31.27
N LYS A 432 49.79 30.64 30.70
CA LYS A 432 51.05 30.81 31.43
C LYS A 432 51.34 32.27 31.73
#